data_AF-A0A4V2X5G7-F1
#
_entry.id   AF-A0A4V2X5G7-F1
#
_cell.length_a   1.000
_cell.length_b   1.000
_cell.length_c   1.000
_cell.angle_alpha   90.00
_cell.angle_beta   90.00
_cell.angle_gamma   90.00
#
_symmetry.space_group_name_H-M   'P 1'
#
loop_
_entity.id
_entity.type
_entity.pdbx_description
1 polymer ?
#
loop_
_entity_poly.entity_id
_entity_poly.type
_entity_poly.pdbx_seq_one_letter_code
_entity_poly.pdbx_strand_id
1 'polypeptide(L)'
;MNISKSTINFANRRNIDIEMINIDGADVVWFSQIEDGEVSGEPMFVMFNNQNNLTWKGNIYLPQVIKEEIPATILSEKQLKEMIKFLKKELPDACM
;
A
#
# COMPACT_ATOMS: atom_id res chain seq x y z
N MET A 1 8.43 8.74 4.03
CA MET A 1 7.31 9.59 4.42
C MET A 1 6.82 9.23 5.81
N ASN A 2 6.49 10.23 6.64
CA ASN A 2 5.66 10.00 7.83
C ASN A 2 4.19 9.88 7.39
N ILE A 3 3.61 8.68 7.48
CA ILE A 3 2.22 8.43 7.08
C ILE A 3 1.31 8.69 8.28
N SER A 4 0.39 9.64 8.13
CA SER A 4 -0.53 10.00 9.20
C SER A 4 -1.55 8.90 9.49
N LYS A 5 -2.02 8.85 10.74
CA LYS A 5 -3.15 7.99 11.14
C LYS A 5 -4.40 8.23 10.28
N SER A 6 -4.59 9.46 9.80
CA SER A 6 -5.70 9.78 8.90
C SER A 6 -5.62 9.03 7.57
N THR A 7 -4.40 8.86 7.04
CA THR A 7 -4.15 8.13 5.79
C THR A 7 -4.23 6.63 5.99
N ILE A 8 -3.73 6.11 7.12
CA ILE A 8 -3.88 4.70 7.49
C ILE A 8 -5.36 4.32 7.63
N ASN A 9 -6.15 5.13 8.35
CA ASN A 9 -7.59 4.93 8.48
C ASN A 9 -8.33 5.05 7.14
N PHE A 10 -7.85 5.94 6.26
CA PHE A 10 -8.40 6.10 4.91
C PHE A 10 -8.18 4.85 4.04
N ALA A 11 -7.01 4.20 4.18
CA ALA A 11 -6.68 2.93 3.54
C ALA A 11 -7.50 1.77 4.10
N ASN A 12 -7.61 1.68 5.43
CA ASN A 12 -8.37 0.62 6.10
C ASN A 12 -9.85 0.59 5.66
N ARG A 13 -10.48 1.77 5.52
CA ARG A 13 -11.86 1.89 4.97
C ARG A 13 -12.00 1.46 3.51
N ARG A 14 -10.90 1.09 2.86
CA ARG A 14 -10.79 0.62 1.48
C ARG A 14 -10.16 -0.76 1.42
N ASN A 15 -10.22 -1.51 2.52
CA ASN A 15 -9.72 -2.89 2.62
C ASN A 15 -8.23 -3.01 2.31
N ILE A 16 -7.46 -1.98 2.67
CA ILE A 16 -6.00 -1.95 2.53
C ILE A 16 -5.41 -1.59 3.90
N ASP A 17 -4.59 -2.47 4.44
CA ASP A 17 -3.77 -2.19 5.60
C ASP A 17 -2.42 -1.60 5.16
N ILE A 18 -1.89 -0.69 5.98
CA ILE A 18 -0.61 -0.02 5.78
C ILE A 18 0.22 -0.17 7.04
N GLU A 19 1.28 -0.96 6.95
CA GLU A 19 2.21 -1.18 8.05
C GLU A 19 3.58 -0.60 7.71
N MET A 20 4.18 0.15 8.64
CA MET A 20 5.55 0.66 8.51
C MET A 20 6.48 -0.22 9.34
N ILE A 21 7.45 -0.85 8.69
CA ILE A 21 8.34 -1.85 9.30
C ILE A 21 9.79 -1.52 8.94
N ASN A 22 10.72 -1.76 9.85
CA ASN A 22 12.15 -1.74 9.54
C ASN A 22 12.63 -3.17 9.25
N ILE A 23 13.15 -3.41 8.05
CA ILE A 23 13.69 -4.71 7.62
C ILE A 23 15.16 -4.52 7.25
N ASP A 24 16.05 -5.19 7.98
CA ASP A 24 17.51 -5.15 7.76
C ASP A 24 18.08 -3.72 7.67
N GLY A 25 17.58 -2.81 8.50
CA GLY A 25 18.00 -1.41 8.53
C GLY A 25 17.34 -0.51 7.48
N ALA A 26 16.44 -1.03 6.66
CA ALA A 26 15.65 -0.24 5.71
C ALA A 26 14.20 -0.09 6.19
N ASP A 27 13.73 1.16 6.30
CA ASP A 27 12.32 1.44 6.53
C ASP A 27 11.51 1.12 5.27
N VAL A 28 10.47 0.32 5.41
CA VAL A 28 9.56 -0.07 4.35
C VAL A 28 8.11 0.13 4.76
N VAL A 29 7.23 0.19 3.77
CA VAL A 29 5.79 0.23 3.93
C VAL A 29 5.19 -0.97 3.23
N TRP A 30 4.47 -1.78 3.99
CA TRP A 30 3.70 -2.92 3.51
C TRP A 30 2.29 -2.46 3.18
N PHE A 31 1.78 -2.92 2.05
CA PHE A 31 0.40 -2.70 1.62
C PHE A 31 -0.27 -4.07 1.52
N SER A 32 -1.10 -4.40 2.48
CA SER A 32 -1.78 -5.71 2.57
C SER A 32 -3.27 -5.53 2.34
N GLN A 33 -3.91 -6.54 1.75
CA GLN A 33 -5.36 -6.56 1.60
C GLN A 33 -6.00 -6.95 2.93
N ILE A 34 -7.18 -6.38 3.21
CA ILE A 34 -8.03 -6.78 4.33
C ILE A 34 -9.21 -7.54 3.75
N GLU A 35 -9.36 -8.81 4.12
CA GLU A 35 -10.43 -9.70 3.65
C GLU A 35 -11.16 -10.26 4.87
N ASP A 36 -12.50 -10.17 4.88
CA ASP A 36 -13.34 -10.58 6.01
C ASP A 36 -12.93 -10.00 7.38
N GLY A 37 -12.30 -8.82 7.37
CA GLY A 37 -11.82 -8.13 8.58
C GLY A 37 -10.44 -8.57 9.05
N GLU A 38 -9.80 -9.51 8.36
CA GLU A 38 -8.45 -9.99 8.67
C GLU A 38 -7.44 -9.43 7.65
N VAL A 39 -6.27 -9.04 8.13
CA VAL A 39 -5.17 -8.57 7.26
C VAL A 39 -4.48 -9.79 6.66
N SER A 40 -4.29 -9.80 5.34
CA SER A 40 -3.51 -10.84 4.67
C SER A 40 -2.09 -10.92 5.26
N GLY A 41 -1.63 -12.14 5.53
CA GLY A 41 -0.30 -12.39 6.11
C GLY A 41 0.86 -11.98 5.18
N GLU A 42 0.60 -11.79 3.89
CA GLU A 42 1.58 -11.33 2.91
C GLU A 42 1.14 -10.01 2.25
N PRO A 43 2.05 -9.01 2.14
CA PRO A 43 1.72 -7.75 1.49
C PRO A 43 1.56 -7.94 -0.02
N MET A 44 0.57 -7.27 -0.60
CA MET A 44 0.42 -7.16 -2.05
C MET A 44 1.70 -6.59 -2.68
N PHE A 45 2.22 -5.53 -2.05
CA PHE A 45 3.49 -4.90 -2.41
C PHE A 45 4.11 -4.14 -1.26
N VAL A 46 5.37 -3.77 -1.49
CA VAL A 46 6.21 -3.06 -0.55
C VAL A 46 6.82 -1.85 -1.25
N MET A 47 6.90 -0.74 -0.52
CA MET A 47 7.65 0.45 -0.92
C MET A 47 8.73 0.75 0.12
N PHE A 48 9.87 1.28 -0.30
CA PHE A 48 10.82 1.88 0.62
C PHE A 48 10.27 3.19 1.18
N ASN A 49 10.54 3.44 2.46
CA ASN A 49 10.19 4.67 3.15
C ASN A 49 11.45 5.54 3.31
N ASN A 50 11.68 6.47 2.38
CA ASN A 50 12.86 7.35 2.42
C ASN A 50 12.63 8.62 3.24
N GLN A 51 11.85 8.55 4.33
CA GLN A 51 11.47 9.67 5.22
C GLN A 51 10.60 10.77 4.60
N ASN A 52 10.88 11.22 3.38
CA ASN A 52 10.13 12.27 2.68
C ASN A 52 9.22 11.73 1.57
N ASN A 53 9.57 10.60 0.96
CA ASN A 53 8.79 9.96 -0.10
C ASN A 53 8.68 8.45 0.14
N LEU A 54 7.89 7.79 -0.70
CA LEU A 54 7.89 6.33 -0.86
C LEU A 54 8.38 5.99 -2.27
N THR A 55 9.17 4.94 -2.42
CA THR A 55 9.63 4.46 -3.73
C THR A 55 9.38 2.97 -3.87
N TRP A 56 9.04 2.50 -5.07
CA TRP A 56 8.76 1.10 -5.33
C TRP A 56 9.90 0.18 -4.89
N LYS A 57 9.60 -0.88 -4.14
CA LYS A 57 10.55 -1.93 -3.76
C LYS A 57 10.26 -3.24 -4.49
N GLY A 58 9.01 -3.71 -4.44
CA GLY A 58 8.62 -4.98 -5.05
C GLY A 58 7.18 -5.36 -4.71
N ASN A 59 6.70 -6.43 -5.33
CA ASN A 59 5.36 -6.97 -5.10
C ASN A 59 5.41 -8.49 -4.89
N ILE A 60 4.36 -9.04 -4.27
CA ILE A 60 4.19 -10.48 -4.11
C ILE A 60 3.18 -10.99 -5.15
N TYR A 61 1.94 -10.51 -5.12
CA TYR A 61 0.86 -11.05 -5.95
C TYR A 61 0.03 -10.01 -6.72
N LEU A 62 0.43 -8.74 -6.74
CA LEU A 62 -0.23 -7.73 -7.59
C LEU A 62 -0.23 -8.13 -9.08
N PRO A 63 -1.39 -8.10 -9.77
CA PRO A 63 -1.48 -8.28 -11.21
C PRO A 63 -0.61 -7.26 -11.96
N GLN A 64 -0.01 -7.68 -13.08
CA GLN A 64 0.91 -6.84 -13.86
C GLN A 64 0.27 -5.53 -14.32
N VAL A 65 -0.98 -5.56 -14.77
CA VAL A 65 -1.72 -4.37 -15.23
C VAL A 65 -1.87 -3.34 -14.12
N ILE A 66 -2.16 -3.77 -12.89
CA ILE A 66 -2.29 -2.87 -11.74
C ILE A 66 -0.91 -2.32 -11.35
N LYS A 67 0.12 -3.16 -11.40
CA LYS A 67 1.50 -2.77 -11.08
C LYS A 67 2.02 -1.65 -11.99
N GLU A 68 1.73 -1.70 -13.29
CA GLU A 68 2.21 -0.69 -14.26
C GLU A 68 1.58 0.70 -14.04
N GLU A 69 0.40 0.75 -13.42
CA GLU A 69 -0.33 1.99 -13.10
C GLU A 69 0.06 2.57 -11.72
N ILE A 70 0.74 1.80 -10.87
CA ILE A 70 1.19 2.28 -9.56
C ILE A 70 2.38 3.23 -9.76
N PRO A 71 2.36 4.45 -9.18
CA PRO A 71 3.48 5.36 -9.28
C PRO A 71 4.73 4.79 -8.61
N ALA A 72 5.85 4.80 -9.34
CA ALA A 72 7.14 4.35 -8.81
C ALA A 72 7.64 5.21 -7.63
N THR A 73 7.15 6.45 -7.50
CA THR A 73 7.49 7.36 -6.41
C THR A 73 6.26 8.13 -5.93
N ILE A 74 6.02 8.13 -4.62
CA ILE A 74 4.93 8.87 -3.96
C ILE A 74 5.55 9.98 -3.11
N LEU A 75 5.27 11.22 -3.47
CA LEU A 75 5.88 12.42 -2.86
C LEU A 75 5.01 13.05 -1.77
N SER A 76 3.73 12.67 -1.68
CA SER A 76 2.81 13.22 -0.68
C SER A 76 1.73 12.22 -0.26
N GLU A 77 1.11 12.47 0.90
CA GLU A 77 -0.07 11.72 1.34
C GLU A 77 -1.26 11.87 0.39
N LYS A 78 -1.35 12.98 -0.35
CA LYS A 78 -2.41 13.17 -1.37
C LYS A 78 -2.26 12.14 -2.48
N GLN A 79 -1.06 12.00 -3.03
CA GLN A 79 -0.75 10.98 -4.03
C GLN A 79 -0.93 9.56 -3.48
N LEU A 80 -0.53 9.33 -2.22
CA LEU A 80 -0.76 8.06 -1.54
C LEU A 80 -2.26 7.71 -1.50
N LYS A 81 -3.11 8.67 -1.12
CA LYS A 81 -4.57 8.50 -1.11
C LYS A 81 -5.16 8.27 -2.50
N GLU A 82 -4.61 8.88 -3.54
CA GLU A 82 -5.01 8.64 -4.93
C GLU A 82 -4.66 7.20 -5.37
N MET A 83 -3.46 6.72 -5.06
CA MET A 83 -3.07 5.33 -5.29
C MET A 83 -3.96 4.34 -4.53
N ILE A 84 -4.27 4.60 -3.26
CA ILE A 84 -5.17 3.75 -2.45
C ILE A 84 -6.58 3.70 -3.08
N LYS A 85 -7.10 4.81 -3.61
CA LYS A 85 -8.38 4.83 -4.32
C LYS A 85 -8.33 3.98 -5.60
N PHE A 86 -7.22 4.06 -6.33
CA PHE A 86 -6.99 3.25 -7.52
C PHE A 86 -6.96 1.75 -7.17
N LEU A 87 -6.19 1.36 -6.15
CA LEU A 87 -6.14 -0.03 -5.68
C LEU A 87 -7.52 -0.57 -5.31
N LYS A 88 -8.34 0.19 -4.57
CA LYS A 88 -9.71 -0.24 -4.25
C LYS A 88 -10.61 -0.41 -5.48
N LYS A 89 -10.36 0.33 -6.55
CA LYS A 89 -11.13 0.24 -7.79
C LYS A 89 -10.74 -1.01 -8.59
N GLU A 90 -9.45 -1.32 -8.65
CA GLU A 90 -8.90 -2.40 -9.47
C GLU A 90 -8.81 -3.75 -8.74
N LEU A 91 -8.80 -3.73 -7.41
CA LEU A 91 -8.93 -4.89 -6.54
C LEU A 91 -10.36 -4.87 -5.97
N PRO A 92 -11.37 -5.32 -6.74
CA PRO A 92 -12.68 -5.55 -6.17
C PRO A 92 -12.54 -6.54 -5.03
N ASP A 93 -13.34 -6.35 -3.98
CA ASP A 93 -13.40 -7.28 -2.86
C ASP A 93 -13.48 -8.68 -3.45
N ALA A 94 -12.55 -9.57 -3.05
CA ALA A 94 -12.54 -10.94 -3.48
C ALA A 94 -13.81 -11.61 -2.94
N CYS A 95 -14.92 -11.39 -3.64
CA CYS A 95 -16.17 -12.11 -3.48
C CYS A 95 -16.17 -13.20 -4.53
N MET A 96 -15.76 -14.40 -4.12
CA MET A 96 -16.54 -15.63 -4.28
C MET A 96 -16.03 -16.69 -3.31
#